data_AF-A0A7J3KH40-F1
#
_entry.id   AF-A0A7J3KH40-F1
#
_cell.length_a   1.000
_cell.length_b   1.000
_cell.length_c   1.000
_cell.angle_alpha   90.00
_cell.angle_beta   90.00
_cell.angle_gamma   90.00
#
_symmetry.space_group_name_H-M   'P 1'
#
loop_
_entity.id
_entity.type
_entity.pdbx_description
1 polymer ?
#
loop_
_entity_poly.entity_id
_entity_poly.type
_entity_poly.pdbx_seq_one_letter_code
_entity_poly.pdbx_strand_id
1 'polypeptide(L)'
;MPHNELRKDYLLDRWVVIATERGRRPTDFAKKEKPQAKVGVCPFCPGNEHLTPPAVLAYIEAGGKIEKVKDEDGFRHKGWVIRCFPNLYPAFTPPQEKADKWEIAEGGDLAPAFGHHEVLVESPNHDEHPSDASIPQLLHVVNAYLDRLVELASKPYVRYVSIFRNHGLEAGASLSHAHSQIIATPFVPKIVEEELQASERFWLEKGECIFCNIIKRERESPRFITENQDFVAFAPWASANPMEFWIFPKRHMHTPLEITENEKLNLAKILKTCFSALKSLLNDPPYNYGFHLSLDEKTRQYYHWHLEVYPKLAIWAGFEKSTGIYINTVSPENAAESLRKAISP
;
A
#
# COMPACT_ATOMS: atom_id res chain seq x y z
N MET A 1 -11.14 24.68 27.38
CA MET A 1 -10.90 24.05 26.07
C MET A 1 -11.22 22.58 26.22
N PRO A 2 -11.89 21.93 25.26
CA PRO A 2 -12.04 20.48 25.29
C PRO A 2 -10.64 19.83 25.33
N HIS A 3 -10.51 18.74 26.07
CA HIS A 3 -9.27 17.99 26.15
C HIS A 3 -9.01 17.28 24.81
N ASN A 4 -7.73 17.12 24.44
CA ASN A 4 -7.36 16.22 23.35
C ASN A 4 -7.73 14.77 23.72
N GLU A 5 -8.01 13.96 22.71
CA GLU A 5 -8.35 12.54 22.92
C GLU A 5 -7.11 11.67 22.79
N LEU A 6 -7.03 10.60 23.57
CA LEU A 6 -6.02 9.55 23.42
C LEU A 6 -6.76 8.26 23.03
N ARG A 7 -6.50 7.76 21.83
CA ARG A 7 -7.16 6.59 21.25
C ARG A 7 -6.17 5.46 21.07
N LYS A 8 -6.57 4.25 21.47
CA LYS A 8 -5.81 3.02 21.19
C LYS A 8 -6.23 2.47 19.84
N ASP A 9 -5.26 1.95 19.08
CA ASP A 9 -5.49 1.13 17.91
C ASP A 9 -6.43 -0.06 18.22
N TYR A 10 -7.15 -0.54 17.20
CA TYR A 10 -8.10 -1.65 17.37
C TYR A 10 -7.44 -2.92 17.92
N LEU A 11 -6.18 -3.16 17.53
CA LEU A 11 -5.48 -4.42 17.71
C LEU A 11 -4.14 -4.22 18.39
N LEU A 12 -3.38 -3.24 17.90
CA LEU A 12 -2.00 -3.04 18.28
C LEU A 12 -1.92 -2.28 19.60
N ASP A 13 -0.81 -2.44 20.33
CA ASP A 13 -0.52 -1.59 21.49
C ASP A 13 0.03 -0.22 21.08
N ARG A 14 -0.65 0.39 20.11
CA ARG A 14 -0.33 1.68 19.51
C ARG A 14 -1.36 2.71 19.96
N TRP A 15 -0.87 3.88 20.35
CA TRP A 15 -1.71 4.97 20.83
C TRP A 15 -1.56 6.21 19.96
N VAL A 16 -2.67 6.91 19.75
CA VAL A 16 -2.72 8.14 18.96
C VAL A 16 -3.44 9.23 19.73
N VAL A 17 -2.79 10.39 19.83
CA VAL A 17 -3.39 11.61 20.34
C VAL A 17 -4.13 12.32 19.21
N ILE A 18 -5.43 12.53 19.34
CA ILE A 18 -6.22 13.35 18.43
C ILE A 18 -6.26 14.78 18.99
N ALA A 19 -5.54 15.68 18.34
CA ALA A 19 -5.32 17.06 18.77
C ALA A 19 -5.69 18.07 17.68
N THR A 20 -6.99 18.28 17.46
CA THR A 20 -7.51 19.10 16.35
C THR A 20 -7.07 20.56 16.41
N GLU A 21 -6.96 21.15 17.60
CA GLU A 21 -6.51 22.55 17.78
C GLU A 21 -5.05 22.77 17.33
N ARG A 22 -4.21 21.73 17.29
CA ARG A 22 -2.83 21.85 16.80
C ARG A 22 -2.75 22.19 15.31
N GLY A 23 -3.80 21.94 14.53
CA GLY A 23 -3.86 22.35 13.12
C GLY A 23 -3.84 23.87 12.92
N ARG A 24 -4.14 24.66 13.97
CA ARG A 24 -4.13 26.13 13.93
C ARG A 24 -2.79 26.75 14.35
N ARG A 25 -1.78 25.93 14.67
CA ARG A 25 -0.50 26.42 15.19
C ARG A 25 0.20 27.30 14.15
N PRO A 26 0.63 28.53 14.52
CA PRO A 26 1.44 29.38 13.64
C PRO A 26 2.74 28.66 13.24
N THR A 27 3.16 28.82 11.98
CA THR A 27 4.42 28.27 11.48
C THR A 27 5.29 29.40 10.96
N ASP A 28 6.49 29.54 11.51
CA ASP A 28 7.47 30.53 11.04
C ASP A 28 8.17 30.10 9.73
N PHE A 29 7.97 28.84 9.32
CA PHE A 29 8.47 28.30 8.08
C PHE A 29 7.45 28.49 6.96
N ALA A 30 7.89 29.08 5.85
CA ALA A 30 7.09 29.16 4.64
C ALA A 30 6.68 27.75 4.18
N LYS A 31 5.42 27.59 3.70
CA LYS A 31 5.04 26.39 2.96
C LYS A 31 5.99 26.28 1.77
N LYS A 32 6.82 25.23 1.74
CA LYS A 32 7.65 24.94 0.56
C LYS A 32 6.72 24.78 -0.63
N GLU A 33 7.04 25.46 -1.73
CA GLU A 33 6.41 25.16 -3.01
C GLU A 33 6.65 23.69 -3.34
N LYS A 34 5.63 23.02 -3.91
CA LYS A 34 5.79 21.64 -4.37
C LYS A 34 6.97 21.63 -5.35
N PRO A 35 8.04 20.87 -5.08
CA PRO A 35 9.15 20.81 -6.01
C PRO A 35 8.63 20.27 -7.33
N GLN A 36 8.78 21.05 -8.40
CA GLN A 36 8.46 20.58 -9.74
C GLN A 36 9.41 19.44 -10.10
N ALA A 37 8.86 18.33 -10.61
CA ALA A 37 9.67 17.27 -11.17
C ALA A 37 10.58 17.87 -12.25
N LYS A 38 11.89 17.69 -12.12
CA LYS A 38 12.81 18.09 -13.18
C LYS A 38 12.50 17.25 -14.42
N VAL A 39 12.33 17.92 -15.57
CA VAL A 39 12.12 17.28 -16.87
C VAL A 39 13.43 16.60 -17.30
N GLY A 40 13.69 15.44 -16.73
CA GLY A 40 14.71 14.49 -17.18
C GLY A 40 14.06 13.39 -18.03
N VAL A 41 14.89 12.63 -18.75
CA VAL A 41 14.45 11.40 -19.41
C VAL A 41 13.95 10.43 -18.33
N CYS A 42 12.65 10.14 -18.32
CA CYS A 42 12.09 9.19 -17.37
C CYS A 42 12.35 7.76 -17.85
N PRO A 43 13.03 6.89 -17.06
CA PRO A 43 13.29 5.51 -17.45
C PRO A 43 12.01 4.66 -17.55
N PHE A 44 10.88 5.12 -16.99
CA PHE A 44 9.62 4.38 -16.97
C PHE A 44 8.69 4.76 -18.12
N CYS A 45 8.98 5.81 -18.87
CA CYS A 45 8.21 6.15 -20.07
C CYS A 45 8.45 5.12 -21.21
N PRO A 46 7.44 4.86 -22.05
CA PRO A 46 7.59 4.09 -23.28
C PRO A 46 8.73 4.62 -24.16
N GLY A 47 9.50 3.71 -24.74
CA GLY A 47 10.70 4.00 -25.54
C GLY A 47 12.01 4.01 -24.74
N ASN A 48 11.93 4.08 -23.41
CA ASN A 48 13.08 4.08 -22.52
C ASN A 48 13.30 2.73 -21.82
N GLU A 49 12.75 1.63 -22.35
CA GLU A 49 12.80 0.31 -21.71
C GLU A 49 14.21 -0.26 -21.53
N HIS A 50 15.18 0.27 -22.28
CA HIS A 50 16.61 -0.05 -22.17
C HIS A 50 17.29 0.59 -20.94
N LEU A 51 16.64 1.58 -20.30
CA LEU A 51 17.10 2.23 -19.08
C LEU A 51 16.65 1.50 -17.80
N THR A 52 15.88 0.42 -17.95
CA THR A 52 15.44 -0.44 -16.82
C THR A 52 16.03 -1.84 -16.96
N PRO A 53 16.14 -2.60 -15.85
CA PRO A 53 16.36 -4.03 -15.93
C PRO A 53 15.28 -4.74 -16.80
N PRO A 54 15.56 -5.94 -17.33
CA PRO A 54 14.56 -6.72 -18.06
C PRO A 54 13.29 -6.93 -17.22
N ALA A 55 12.12 -6.73 -17.84
CA ALA A 55 10.85 -7.00 -17.18
C ALA A 55 10.66 -8.48 -16.90
N VAL A 56 10.40 -8.82 -15.63
CA VAL A 56 9.97 -10.15 -15.19
C VAL A 56 8.47 -10.36 -15.41
N LEU A 57 7.74 -9.29 -15.75
CA LEU A 57 6.35 -9.30 -16.20
C LEU A 57 6.09 -8.06 -17.04
N ALA A 58 5.50 -8.21 -18.22
CA ALA A 58 4.91 -7.11 -18.97
C ALA A 58 3.55 -7.53 -19.51
N TYR A 59 2.61 -6.58 -19.52
CA TYR A 59 1.32 -6.75 -20.18
C TYR A 59 1.35 -5.99 -21.49
N ILE A 60 1.06 -6.66 -22.60
CA ILE A 60 1.03 -6.06 -23.93
C ILE A 60 -0.36 -6.25 -24.52
N GLU A 61 -0.88 -5.21 -25.15
CA GLU A 61 -2.14 -5.30 -25.86
C GLU A 61 -1.90 -5.81 -27.30
N ALA A 62 -2.42 -7.01 -27.59
CA ALA A 62 -2.37 -7.62 -28.92
C ALA A 62 -3.75 -8.13 -29.30
N GLY A 63 -4.30 -7.63 -30.41
CA GLY A 63 -5.62 -8.06 -30.92
C GLY A 63 -6.79 -7.84 -29.94
N GLY A 64 -6.72 -6.80 -29.10
CA GLY A 64 -7.74 -6.50 -28.08
C GLY A 64 -7.70 -7.40 -26.85
N LYS A 65 -6.60 -8.14 -26.64
CA LYS A 65 -6.35 -8.96 -25.44
C LYS A 65 -5.03 -8.57 -24.82
N ILE A 66 -4.92 -8.80 -23.51
CA ILE A 66 -3.65 -8.67 -22.79
C ILE A 66 -2.88 -9.98 -22.86
N GLU A 67 -1.68 -9.91 -23.42
CA GLU A 67 -0.68 -10.97 -23.36
C GLU A 67 0.32 -10.67 -22.25
N LYS A 68 0.62 -11.69 -21.43
CA LYS A 68 1.62 -11.60 -20.36
C LYS A 68 2.93 -12.15 -20.88
N VAL A 69 3.97 -11.33 -20.90
CA VAL A 69 5.29 -11.71 -21.41
C VAL A 69 6.39 -11.36 -20.40
N LYS A 70 7.61 -11.84 -20.65
CA LYS A 70 8.83 -11.47 -19.93
C LYS A 70 9.83 -10.94 -20.94
N ASP A 71 10.64 -9.95 -20.56
CA ASP A 71 11.76 -9.53 -21.40
C ASP A 71 12.85 -10.60 -21.38
N GLU A 72 13.58 -10.68 -22.50
CA GLU A 72 14.75 -11.55 -22.65
C GLU A 72 16.03 -10.70 -22.72
N ASP A 73 17.19 -11.36 -22.66
CA ASP A 73 18.46 -10.66 -22.77
C ASP A 73 18.57 -9.97 -24.14
N GLY A 74 18.82 -8.65 -24.11
CA GLY A 74 18.90 -7.82 -25.32
C GLY A 74 17.56 -7.45 -25.98
N PHE A 75 16.42 -7.99 -25.52
CA PHE A 75 15.11 -7.66 -26.06
C PHE A 75 14.20 -7.00 -25.01
N ARG A 76 13.49 -5.95 -25.42
CA ARG A 76 12.50 -5.25 -24.58
C ARG A 76 11.21 -5.12 -25.36
N HIS A 77 10.14 -5.64 -24.77
CA HIS A 77 8.83 -5.50 -25.40
C HIS A 77 8.34 -4.05 -25.35
N LYS A 78 7.76 -3.60 -26.46
CA LYS A 78 7.13 -2.28 -26.61
C LYS A 78 5.60 -2.39 -26.58
N GLY A 79 4.90 -1.26 -26.48
CA GLY A 79 3.43 -1.25 -26.49
C GLY A 79 2.81 -1.88 -25.25
N TRP A 80 3.56 -1.85 -24.14
CA TRP A 80 3.12 -2.40 -22.87
C TRP A 80 2.14 -1.45 -22.16
N VAL A 81 1.24 -2.02 -21.37
CA VAL A 81 0.34 -1.27 -20.45
C VAL A 81 0.76 -1.42 -18.99
N ILE A 82 1.55 -2.45 -18.66
CA ILE A 82 2.21 -2.66 -17.36
C ILE A 82 3.61 -3.22 -17.60
N ARG A 83 4.59 -2.82 -16.80
CA ARG A 83 5.90 -3.50 -16.68
C ARG A 83 6.28 -3.68 -15.22
N CYS A 84 6.79 -4.84 -14.87
CA CYS A 84 7.43 -5.12 -13.60
C CYS A 84 8.84 -5.67 -13.83
N PHE A 85 9.84 -5.08 -13.20
CA PHE A 85 11.25 -5.47 -13.31
C PHE A 85 11.94 -5.39 -11.95
N PRO A 86 13.05 -6.12 -11.73
CA PRO A 86 13.89 -5.95 -10.54
C PRO A 86 14.29 -4.48 -10.37
N ASN A 87 14.27 -3.98 -9.14
CA ASN A 87 14.75 -2.65 -8.82
C ASN A 87 16.26 -2.59 -9.13
N LEU A 88 16.72 -1.52 -9.79
CA LEU A 88 18.13 -1.31 -10.13
C LEU A 88 19.00 -1.12 -8.87
N TYR A 89 18.40 -0.63 -7.78
CA TYR A 89 19.04 -0.42 -6.48
C TYR A 89 18.27 -1.18 -5.40
N PRO A 90 18.31 -2.53 -5.40
CA PRO A 90 17.43 -3.33 -4.57
C PRO A 90 17.88 -3.34 -3.10
N ALA A 91 16.95 -3.04 -2.19
CA ALA A 91 17.14 -3.23 -0.75
C ALA A 91 17.28 -4.71 -0.32
N PHE A 92 16.73 -5.64 -1.11
CA PHE A 92 16.82 -7.09 -0.89
C PHE A 92 17.20 -7.79 -2.19
N THR A 93 18.13 -8.74 -2.11
CA THR A 93 18.66 -9.46 -3.29
C THR A 93 18.31 -10.95 -3.25
N PRO A 94 17.96 -11.57 -4.39
CA PRO A 94 17.63 -12.99 -4.41
C PRO A 94 18.83 -13.84 -3.99
N PRO A 95 18.63 -14.95 -3.25
CA PRO A 95 19.72 -15.89 -2.94
C PRO A 95 20.24 -16.55 -4.23
N GLN A 96 21.55 -16.72 -4.34
CA GLN A 96 22.20 -17.23 -5.56
C GLN A 96 22.23 -18.76 -5.64
N GLU A 97 22.26 -19.45 -4.49
CA GLU A 97 22.24 -20.91 -4.40
C GLU A 97 21.20 -21.42 -3.39
N LYS A 98 20.83 -22.72 -3.47
CA LYS A 98 20.04 -23.40 -2.43
C LYS A 98 20.74 -23.43 -1.06
N ALA A 99 22.05 -23.11 -1.03
CA ALA A 99 22.97 -23.31 0.07
C ALA A 99 23.35 -22.03 0.82
N ASP A 100 22.70 -20.89 0.54
CA ASP A 100 22.68 -19.78 1.49
C ASP A 100 21.83 -20.22 2.69
N LYS A 101 22.41 -21.11 3.51
CA LYS A 101 21.93 -21.38 4.86
C LYS A 101 21.75 -20.02 5.51
N TRP A 102 20.71 -19.92 6.33
CA TRP A 102 20.49 -18.78 7.21
C TRP A 102 21.59 -18.74 8.29
N GLU A 103 22.85 -18.65 7.85
CA GLU A 103 24.02 -18.45 8.69
C GLU A 103 24.00 -16.98 9.04
N ILE A 104 23.23 -16.71 10.09
CA ILE A 104 23.45 -15.52 10.90
C ILE A 104 24.93 -15.55 11.26
N ALA A 105 25.68 -14.54 10.82
CA ALA A 105 27.11 -14.48 11.09
C ALA A 105 27.38 -14.51 12.60
N GLU A 106 28.59 -14.91 13.00
CA GLU A 106 29.00 -15.03 14.42
C GLU A 106 28.53 -13.81 15.24
N GLY A 107 27.58 -14.03 16.14
CA GLY A 107 26.98 -12.99 16.99
C GLY A 107 25.45 -13.00 17.05
N GLY A 108 24.73 -13.64 16.12
CA GLY A 108 23.26 -13.78 16.19
C GLY A 108 22.44 -12.60 15.62
N ASP A 109 23.10 -11.48 15.30
CA ASP A 109 22.43 -10.20 14.96
C ASP A 109 22.73 -9.69 13.53
N LEU A 110 23.48 -10.42 12.71
CA LEU A 110 23.81 -10.06 11.33
C LEU A 110 23.33 -11.14 10.35
N ALA A 111 22.44 -10.78 9.44
CA ALA A 111 21.95 -11.65 8.38
C ALA A 111 21.96 -10.94 7.03
N PRO A 112 22.24 -11.66 5.92
CA PRO A 112 22.09 -11.12 4.57
C PRO A 112 20.62 -10.75 4.29
N ALA A 113 20.42 -9.61 3.62
CA ALA A 113 19.09 -9.13 3.22
C ALA A 113 18.60 -9.89 1.98
N PHE A 114 18.29 -11.18 2.15
CA PHE A 114 17.72 -11.99 1.07
C PHE A 114 16.28 -11.62 0.78
N GLY A 115 15.91 -11.60 -0.50
CA GLY A 115 14.56 -11.31 -0.93
C GLY A 115 14.47 -10.91 -2.39
N HIS A 116 13.33 -10.37 -2.78
CA HIS A 116 13.16 -9.72 -4.08
C HIS A 116 12.77 -8.27 -3.85
N HIS A 117 13.25 -7.37 -4.70
CA HIS A 117 12.79 -5.99 -4.75
C HIS A 117 12.52 -5.65 -6.21
N GLU A 118 11.25 -5.40 -6.54
CA GLU A 118 10.76 -5.12 -7.88
C GLU A 118 10.06 -3.76 -7.94
N VAL A 119 10.10 -3.14 -9.11
CA VAL A 119 9.35 -1.93 -9.46
C VAL A 119 8.28 -2.33 -10.47
N LEU A 120 7.03 -1.96 -10.18
CA LEU A 120 5.90 -2.14 -11.07
C LEU A 120 5.48 -0.77 -11.60
N VAL A 121 5.75 -0.52 -12.88
CA VAL A 121 5.28 0.64 -13.62
C VAL A 121 3.82 0.43 -13.98
N GLU A 122 2.97 1.33 -13.50
CA GLU A 122 1.51 1.13 -13.45
C GLU A 122 0.78 1.62 -14.70
N SER A 123 1.43 2.43 -15.53
CA SER A 123 0.88 2.92 -16.79
C SER A 123 2.01 3.33 -17.74
N PRO A 124 1.83 3.24 -19.07
CA PRO A 124 2.71 3.90 -20.04
C PRO A 124 2.62 5.43 -19.97
N ASN A 125 1.51 5.97 -19.47
CA ASN A 125 1.31 7.41 -19.30
C ASN A 125 1.94 7.87 -17.98
N HIS A 126 2.85 8.83 -18.07
CA HIS A 126 3.71 9.26 -16.95
C HIS A 126 2.93 9.68 -15.70
N ASP A 127 1.91 10.53 -15.88
CA ASP A 127 1.10 11.11 -14.80
C ASP A 127 -0.21 10.35 -14.53
N GLU A 128 -0.39 9.15 -15.09
CA GLU A 128 -1.61 8.35 -14.90
C GLU A 128 -1.58 7.57 -13.57
N HIS A 129 -1.57 8.32 -12.47
CA HIS A 129 -1.62 7.79 -11.09
C HIS A 129 -3.02 7.20 -10.78
N PRO A 130 -3.20 6.42 -9.70
CA PRO A 130 -4.49 5.81 -9.37
C PRO A 130 -5.70 6.75 -9.27
N SER A 131 -5.47 8.02 -8.92
CA SER A 131 -6.48 9.08 -8.91
C SER A 131 -6.90 9.52 -10.32
N ASP A 132 -6.08 9.33 -11.35
CA ASP A 132 -6.28 9.80 -12.73
C ASP A 132 -6.53 8.66 -13.72
N ALA A 133 -5.98 7.48 -13.43
CA ALA A 133 -6.09 6.27 -14.24
C ALA A 133 -7.52 5.87 -14.56
N SER A 134 -7.72 5.31 -15.75
CA SER A 134 -8.96 4.65 -16.13
C SER A 134 -9.18 3.38 -15.30
N ILE A 135 -10.45 2.95 -15.14
CA ILE A 135 -10.76 1.69 -14.43
C ILE A 135 -10.09 0.47 -15.10
N PRO A 136 -10.08 0.32 -16.45
CA PRO A 136 -9.32 -0.75 -17.10
C PRO A 136 -7.83 -0.73 -16.77
N GLN A 137 -7.19 0.45 -16.76
CA GLN A 137 -5.77 0.56 -16.41
C GLN A 137 -5.52 0.14 -14.95
N LEU A 138 -6.35 0.59 -14.00
CA LEU A 138 -6.25 0.15 -12.61
C LEU A 138 -6.51 -1.36 -12.44
N LEU A 139 -7.39 -1.94 -13.26
CA LEU A 139 -7.59 -3.39 -13.27
C LEU A 139 -6.32 -4.12 -13.74
N HIS A 140 -5.56 -3.58 -14.70
CA HIS A 140 -4.25 -4.12 -15.06
C HIS A 140 -3.25 -4.03 -13.90
N VAL A 141 -3.22 -2.92 -13.17
CA VAL A 141 -2.39 -2.76 -11.97
C VAL A 141 -2.72 -3.81 -10.92
N VAL A 142 -4.01 -3.97 -10.59
CA VAL A 142 -4.48 -4.99 -9.62
C VAL A 142 -4.10 -6.40 -10.08
N ASN A 143 -4.30 -6.74 -11.35
CA ASN A 143 -3.90 -8.04 -11.88
C ASN A 143 -2.39 -8.26 -11.79
N ALA A 144 -1.58 -7.24 -12.07
CA ALA A 144 -0.13 -7.34 -12.03
C ALA A 144 0.39 -7.51 -10.59
N TYR A 145 -0.24 -6.85 -9.61
CA TYR A 145 0.03 -7.12 -8.18
C TYR A 145 -0.20 -8.58 -7.83
N LEU A 146 -1.33 -9.16 -8.26
CA LEU A 146 -1.65 -10.55 -7.97
C LEU A 146 -0.71 -11.53 -8.68
N ASP A 147 -0.37 -11.28 -9.95
CA ASP A 147 0.57 -12.12 -10.70
C ASP A 147 1.95 -12.15 -10.02
N ARG A 148 2.45 -10.98 -9.59
CA ARG A 148 3.71 -10.92 -8.84
C ARG A 148 3.60 -11.53 -7.46
N LEU A 149 2.48 -11.35 -6.77
CA LEU A 149 2.23 -11.99 -5.47
C LEU A 149 2.26 -13.51 -5.58
N VAL A 150 1.58 -14.10 -6.59
CA VAL A 150 1.61 -15.56 -6.85
C VAL A 150 3.04 -16.03 -7.12
N GLU A 151 3.77 -15.37 -8.02
CA GLU A 151 5.11 -15.79 -8.39
C GLU A 151 6.09 -15.69 -7.20
N LEU A 152 6.05 -14.58 -6.44
CA LEU A 152 6.93 -14.37 -5.31
C LEU A 152 6.59 -15.28 -4.12
N ALA A 153 5.30 -15.50 -3.84
CA ALA A 153 4.85 -16.41 -2.77
C ALA A 153 5.19 -17.87 -3.06
N SER A 154 5.34 -18.27 -4.33
CA SER A 154 5.74 -19.62 -4.71
C SER A 154 7.19 -19.97 -4.31
N LYS A 155 8.01 -18.97 -3.95
CA LYS A 155 9.42 -19.17 -3.59
C LYS A 155 9.52 -19.75 -2.18
N PRO A 156 10.18 -20.90 -1.97
CA PRO A 156 10.14 -21.62 -0.67
C PRO A 156 10.61 -20.82 0.55
N TYR A 157 11.52 -19.87 0.34
CA TYR A 157 12.09 -19.03 1.40
C TYR A 157 11.24 -17.79 1.68
N VAL A 158 10.32 -17.37 0.81
CA VAL A 158 9.51 -16.18 1.01
C VAL A 158 8.45 -16.46 2.08
N ARG A 159 8.32 -15.53 3.03
CA ARG A 159 7.32 -15.56 4.11
C ARG A 159 6.35 -14.39 4.03
N TYR A 160 6.73 -13.30 3.36
CA TYR A 160 5.87 -12.15 3.17
C TYR A 160 6.20 -11.43 1.87
N VAL A 161 5.18 -10.84 1.24
CA VAL A 161 5.32 -9.99 0.04
C VAL A 161 4.63 -8.67 0.32
N SER A 162 5.43 -7.62 0.48
CA SER A 162 4.96 -6.24 0.63
C SER A 162 4.69 -5.64 -0.74
N ILE A 163 3.45 -5.22 -0.99
CA ILE A 163 3.07 -4.43 -2.17
C ILE A 163 2.75 -3.03 -1.65
N PHE A 164 3.52 -2.04 -2.08
CA PHE A 164 3.38 -0.68 -1.56
C PHE A 164 3.65 0.39 -2.63
N ARG A 165 3.20 1.61 -2.35
CA ARG A 165 3.39 2.76 -3.23
C ARG A 165 3.83 3.98 -2.44
N ASN A 166 4.68 4.80 -3.07
CA ASN A 166 5.04 6.13 -2.62
C ASN A 166 4.62 7.12 -3.71
N HIS A 167 3.74 8.08 -3.38
CA HIS A 167 3.31 9.15 -4.29
C HIS A 167 3.76 10.50 -3.76
N GLY A 168 4.51 11.25 -4.56
CA GLY A 168 5.08 12.55 -4.18
C GLY A 168 6.40 12.44 -3.39
N LEU A 169 7.20 13.52 -3.47
CA LEU A 169 8.56 13.55 -2.93
C LEU A 169 8.59 13.34 -1.41
N GLU A 170 7.68 13.98 -0.68
CA GLU A 170 7.60 13.89 0.78
C GLU A 170 7.19 12.49 1.27
N ALA A 171 6.59 11.68 0.41
CA ALA A 171 6.30 10.26 0.67
C ALA A 171 7.47 9.33 0.31
N GLY A 172 8.60 9.88 -0.16
CA GLY A 172 9.79 9.12 -0.53
C GLY A 172 9.78 8.60 -1.98
N ALA A 173 8.96 9.14 -2.87
CA ALA A 173 9.05 8.85 -4.29
C ALA A 173 10.30 9.50 -4.90
N SER A 174 11.15 8.70 -5.53
CA SER A 174 12.34 9.19 -6.25
C SER A 174 12.04 9.54 -7.71
N LEU A 175 11.02 8.92 -8.29
CA LEU A 175 10.53 9.16 -9.65
C LEU A 175 9.05 9.55 -9.59
N SER A 176 8.66 10.51 -10.42
CA SER A 176 7.28 11.00 -10.47
C SER A 176 6.34 10.11 -11.28
N HIS A 177 6.87 9.23 -12.15
CA HIS A 177 6.03 8.35 -12.97
C HIS A 177 5.20 7.41 -12.09
N ALA A 178 3.94 7.14 -12.43
CA ALA A 178 3.09 6.22 -11.68
C ALA A 178 3.71 4.80 -11.54
N HIS A 179 4.15 4.46 -10.33
CA HIS A 179 4.74 3.15 -10.04
C HIS A 179 4.47 2.71 -8.60
N SER A 180 4.53 1.42 -8.39
CA SER A 180 4.56 0.75 -7.09
C SER A 180 5.84 -0.06 -6.95
N GLN A 181 6.10 -0.50 -5.73
CA GLN A 181 7.21 -1.38 -5.43
C GLN A 181 6.70 -2.65 -4.75
N ILE A 182 7.41 -3.74 -4.98
CA ILE A 182 7.11 -5.04 -4.41
C ILE A 182 8.38 -5.56 -3.76
N ILE A 183 8.33 -5.87 -2.47
CA ILE A 183 9.45 -6.48 -1.73
C ILE A 183 9.00 -7.81 -1.14
N ALA A 184 9.67 -8.90 -1.52
CA ALA A 184 9.46 -10.22 -0.92
C ALA A 184 10.55 -10.52 0.10
N THR A 185 10.16 -10.91 1.30
CA THR A 185 11.07 -11.16 2.43
C THR A 185 10.95 -12.58 2.97
N PRO A 186 12.02 -13.16 3.53
CA PRO A 186 12.04 -14.46 4.17
C PRO A 186 11.53 -14.47 5.62
N PHE A 187 11.06 -13.33 6.10
CA PHE A 187 10.44 -13.16 7.40
C PHE A 187 9.18 -12.28 7.25
N VAL A 188 8.27 -12.38 8.22
CA VAL A 188 7.09 -11.52 8.32
C VAL A 188 7.51 -10.21 9.00
N PRO A 189 7.25 -9.02 8.42
CA PRO A 189 7.56 -7.74 9.06
C PRO A 189 6.86 -7.55 10.39
N LYS A 190 7.47 -6.79 11.30
CA LYS A 190 7.03 -6.70 12.70
C LYS A 190 5.57 -6.26 12.87
N ILE A 191 5.13 -5.24 12.14
CA ILE A 191 3.75 -4.74 12.20
C ILE A 191 2.75 -5.85 11.83
N VAL A 192 3.02 -6.57 10.75
CA VAL A 192 2.15 -7.67 10.29
C VAL A 192 2.19 -8.84 11.27
N GLU A 193 3.34 -9.16 11.86
CA GLU A 193 3.45 -10.17 12.91
C GLU A 193 2.58 -9.81 14.13
N GLU A 194 2.61 -8.55 14.59
CA GLU A 194 1.79 -8.09 15.71
C GLU A 194 0.29 -8.16 15.40
N GLU A 195 -0.12 -7.80 14.19
CA GLU A 195 -1.51 -7.93 13.74
C GLU A 195 -1.95 -9.39 13.69
N LEU A 196 -1.11 -10.30 13.19
CA LEU A 196 -1.37 -11.74 13.14
C LEU A 196 -1.56 -12.30 14.55
N GLN A 197 -0.66 -11.98 15.48
CA GLN A 197 -0.74 -12.41 16.86
C GLN A 197 -1.99 -11.85 17.57
N ALA A 198 -2.32 -10.57 17.34
CA ALA A 198 -3.54 -9.97 17.90
C ALA A 198 -4.81 -10.62 17.33
N SER A 199 -4.82 -10.90 16.03
CA SER A 199 -5.92 -11.55 15.33
C SER A 199 -6.14 -12.99 15.82
N GLU A 200 -5.06 -13.74 16.00
CA GLU A 200 -5.11 -15.11 16.53
C GLU A 200 -5.64 -15.12 17.97
N ARG A 201 -5.13 -14.25 18.85
CA ARG A 201 -5.65 -14.13 20.22
C ARG A 201 -7.15 -13.83 20.24
N PHE A 202 -7.59 -12.85 19.46
CA PHE A 202 -9.01 -12.51 19.39
C PHE A 202 -9.87 -13.66 18.86
N TRP A 203 -9.38 -14.38 17.84
CA TRP A 203 -10.05 -15.56 17.32
C TRP A 203 -10.17 -16.69 18.36
N LEU A 204 -9.11 -16.97 19.10
CA LEU A 204 -9.14 -17.97 20.18
C LEU A 204 -10.12 -17.60 21.30
N GLU A 205 -10.28 -16.31 21.59
CA GLU A 205 -11.20 -15.82 22.62
C GLU A 205 -12.66 -15.69 22.16
N LYS A 206 -12.91 -15.31 20.91
CA LYS A 206 -14.24 -14.92 20.41
C LYS A 206 -14.79 -15.83 19.31
N GLY A 207 -13.95 -16.65 18.69
CA GLY A 207 -14.33 -17.51 17.56
C GLY A 207 -14.70 -16.76 16.28
N GLU A 208 -14.29 -15.48 16.16
CA GLU A 208 -14.56 -14.66 14.97
C GLU A 208 -13.33 -13.80 14.59
N CYS A 209 -13.24 -13.42 13.32
CA CYS A 209 -12.19 -12.52 12.86
C CYS A 209 -12.43 -11.09 13.38
N ILE A 210 -11.45 -10.53 14.05
CA ILE A 210 -11.46 -9.17 14.58
C ILE A 210 -11.69 -8.10 13.50
N PHE A 211 -11.03 -8.20 12.35
CA PHE A 211 -11.24 -7.26 11.24
C PHE A 211 -12.66 -7.35 10.67
N CYS A 212 -13.24 -8.54 10.58
CA CYS A 212 -14.67 -8.69 10.22
C CYS A 212 -15.58 -7.97 11.24
N ASN A 213 -15.24 -8.02 12.52
CA ASN A 213 -15.96 -7.28 13.56
C ASN A 213 -15.79 -5.76 13.40
N ILE A 214 -14.57 -5.28 13.15
CA ILE A 214 -14.26 -3.87 12.89
C ILE A 214 -15.04 -3.36 11.68
N ILE A 215 -15.02 -4.08 10.55
CA ILE A 215 -15.74 -3.71 9.33
C ILE A 215 -17.24 -3.53 9.63
N LYS A 216 -17.87 -4.46 10.36
CA LYS A 216 -19.29 -4.34 10.73
C LYS A 216 -19.56 -3.07 11.52
N ARG A 217 -18.72 -2.75 12.52
CA ARG A 217 -18.87 -1.55 13.36
C ARG A 217 -18.65 -0.26 12.57
N GLU A 218 -17.60 -0.22 11.73
CA GLU A 218 -17.20 1.00 11.05
C GLU A 218 -18.12 1.35 9.88
N ARG A 219 -18.82 0.38 9.28
CA ARG A 219 -19.86 0.64 8.26
C ARG A 219 -21.02 1.48 8.77
N GLU A 220 -21.32 1.42 10.06
CA GLU A 220 -22.41 2.15 10.71
C GLU A 220 -21.90 3.37 11.49
N SER A 221 -20.59 3.62 11.48
CA SER A 221 -19.97 4.67 12.27
C SER A 221 -19.84 5.98 11.49
N PRO A 222 -19.62 7.12 12.18
CA PRO A 222 -19.26 8.38 11.52
C PRO A 222 -17.95 8.33 10.72
N ARG A 223 -17.14 7.26 10.83
CA ARG A 223 -15.86 7.09 10.13
C ARG A 223 -15.95 6.30 8.82
N PHE A 224 -17.12 5.77 8.47
CA PHE A 224 -17.37 5.16 7.16
C PHE A 224 -17.04 6.13 6.01
N ILE A 225 -16.37 5.71 4.94
CA ILE A 225 -16.09 6.60 3.80
C ILE A 225 -16.93 6.24 2.59
N THR A 226 -16.81 5.02 2.09
CA THR A 226 -17.57 4.55 0.94
C THR A 226 -17.54 3.04 0.89
N GLU A 227 -18.46 2.44 0.15
CA GLU A 227 -18.37 1.02 -0.20
C GLU A 227 -18.86 0.80 -1.63
N ASN A 228 -18.44 -0.31 -2.21
CA ASN A 228 -19.07 -0.87 -3.40
C ASN A 228 -19.55 -2.30 -3.09
N GLN A 229 -19.81 -3.12 -4.11
CA GLN A 229 -20.30 -4.48 -3.91
C GLN A 229 -19.41 -5.32 -2.98
N ASP A 230 -18.08 -5.23 -3.15
CA ASP A 230 -17.14 -6.17 -2.54
C ASP A 230 -16.19 -5.52 -1.53
N PHE A 231 -16.06 -4.19 -1.54
CA PHE A 231 -15.09 -3.47 -0.71
C PHE A 231 -15.73 -2.34 0.08
N VAL A 232 -15.11 -2.01 1.21
CA VAL A 232 -15.47 -0.92 2.11
C VAL A 232 -14.22 -0.12 2.47
N ALA A 233 -14.38 1.20 2.54
CA ALA A 233 -13.36 2.13 3.00
C ALA A 233 -13.86 2.90 4.23
N PHE A 234 -13.00 3.07 5.24
CA PHE A 234 -13.29 3.87 6.44
C PHE A 234 -12.00 4.46 7.03
N ALA A 235 -12.14 5.54 7.82
CA ALA A 235 -11.03 6.09 8.59
C ALA A 235 -10.84 5.30 9.89
N PRO A 236 -9.64 4.81 10.23
CA PRO A 236 -9.45 4.02 11.44
C PRO A 236 -9.59 4.85 12.71
N TRP A 237 -10.17 4.26 13.76
CA TRP A 237 -10.46 4.89 15.06
C TRP A 237 -9.27 5.63 15.66
N ALA A 238 -8.07 5.04 15.55
CA ALA A 238 -6.80 5.61 15.98
C ALA A 238 -5.87 5.85 14.78
N SER A 239 -6.36 6.57 13.76
CA SER A 239 -5.58 6.98 12.58
C SER A 239 -4.29 7.69 12.98
N ALA A 240 -3.13 7.14 12.63
CA ALA A 240 -1.84 7.75 12.95
C ALA A 240 -1.52 8.96 12.05
N ASN A 241 -2.09 8.98 10.84
CA ASN A 241 -1.89 10.05 9.87
C ASN A 241 -3.21 10.83 9.65
N PRO A 242 -3.15 12.17 9.47
CA PRO A 242 -4.31 12.92 9.02
C PRO A 242 -4.81 12.39 7.68
N MET A 243 -6.13 12.24 7.55
CA MET A 243 -6.79 11.74 6.33
C MET A 243 -6.48 10.27 5.98
N GLU A 244 -5.93 9.50 6.92
CA GLU A 244 -5.73 8.06 6.79
C GLU A 244 -7.06 7.34 6.55
N PHE A 245 -7.03 6.35 5.66
CA PHE A 245 -8.16 5.47 5.43
C PHE A 245 -7.68 4.06 5.07
N TRP A 246 -8.49 3.08 5.44
CA TRP A 246 -8.24 1.68 5.13
C TRP A 246 -9.30 1.16 4.17
N ILE A 247 -8.93 0.23 3.29
CA ILE A 247 -9.82 -0.46 2.36
C ILE A 247 -9.77 -1.95 2.67
N PHE A 248 -10.93 -2.55 2.92
CA PHE A 248 -11.09 -3.98 3.19
C PHE A 248 -12.01 -4.63 2.16
N PRO A 249 -11.78 -5.89 1.77
CA PRO A 249 -12.84 -6.68 1.19
C PRO A 249 -13.91 -6.98 2.26
N LYS A 250 -15.16 -7.07 1.84
CA LYS A 250 -16.28 -7.43 2.71
C LYS A 250 -16.30 -8.92 3.01
N ARG A 251 -15.84 -9.72 2.05
CA ARG A 251 -15.68 -11.17 2.19
C ARG A 251 -14.35 -11.46 2.89
N HIS A 252 -14.43 -12.24 3.96
CA HIS A 252 -13.25 -12.66 4.74
C HIS A 252 -12.23 -13.40 3.89
N MET A 253 -11.01 -12.86 3.81
CA MET A 253 -9.87 -13.45 3.13
C MET A 253 -8.58 -13.01 3.82
N HIS A 254 -7.67 -13.94 4.13
CA HIS A 254 -6.36 -13.61 4.72
C HIS A 254 -5.33 -13.08 3.71
N THR A 255 -5.61 -13.27 2.41
CA THR A 255 -4.74 -12.91 1.29
C THR A 255 -5.58 -12.48 0.08
N PRO A 256 -5.12 -11.52 -0.74
CA PRO A 256 -5.81 -11.14 -1.96
C PRO A 256 -5.68 -12.20 -3.08
N LEU A 257 -4.95 -13.30 -2.87
CA LEU A 257 -4.81 -14.38 -3.86
C LEU A 257 -6.14 -15.07 -4.22
N GLU A 258 -7.16 -14.95 -3.38
CA GLU A 258 -8.47 -15.59 -3.57
C GLU A 258 -9.54 -14.64 -4.13
N ILE A 259 -9.17 -13.44 -4.59
CA ILE A 259 -10.15 -12.51 -5.17
C ILE A 259 -10.57 -12.92 -6.59
N THR A 260 -11.87 -12.90 -6.83
CA THR A 260 -12.50 -13.18 -8.13
C THR A 260 -12.29 -12.05 -9.13
N GLU A 261 -12.49 -12.29 -10.43
CA GLU A 261 -12.40 -11.24 -11.46
C GLU A 261 -13.31 -10.03 -11.19
N ASN A 262 -14.52 -10.26 -10.66
CA ASN A 262 -15.42 -9.19 -10.27
C ASN A 262 -14.88 -8.38 -9.07
N GLU A 263 -14.31 -9.06 -8.07
CA GLU A 263 -13.68 -8.40 -6.93
C GLU A 263 -12.44 -7.61 -7.37
N LYS A 264 -11.64 -8.08 -8.34
CA LYS A 264 -10.53 -7.29 -8.90
C LYS A 264 -11.02 -5.99 -9.53
N LEU A 265 -12.09 -6.05 -10.31
CA LEU A 265 -12.72 -4.86 -10.91
C LEU A 265 -13.26 -3.91 -9.83
N ASN A 266 -13.89 -4.44 -8.80
CA ASN A 266 -14.43 -3.63 -7.71
C ASN A 266 -13.31 -3.06 -6.81
N LEU A 267 -12.17 -3.74 -6.68
CA LEU A 267 -10.97 -3.18 -6.05
C LEU A 267 -10.46 -1.98 -6.86
N ALA A 268 -10.31 -2.12 -8.18
CA ALA A 268 -9.91 -1.01 -9.06
C ALA A 268 -10.86 0.21 -8.93
N LYS A 269 -12.17 -0.03 -8.87
CA LYS A 269 -13.17 1.03 -8.68
C LYS A 269 -13.05 1.74 -7.34
N ILE A 270 -12.92 1.01 -6.22
CA ILE A 270 -12.84 1.67 -4.90
C ILE A 270 -11.52 2.43 -4.74
N LEU A 271 -10.41 1.91 -5.29
CA LEU A 271 -9.13 2.62 -5.34
C LEU A 271 -9.30 3.95 -6.09
N LYS A 272 -9.85 3.92 -7.30
CA LYS A 272 -10.13 5.13 -8.09
C LYS A 272 -10.96 6.13 -7.30
N THR A 273 -12.07 5.70 -6.71
CA THR A 273 -12.97 6.55 -5.94
C THR A 273 -12.24 7.23 -4.78
N CYS A 274 -11.54 6.46 -3.94
CA CYS A 274 -10.85 7.00 -2.76
C CYS A 274 -9.69 7.93 -3.13
N PHE A 275 -8.84 7.56 -4.10
CA PHE A 275 -7.71 8.40 -4.51
C PHE A 275 -8.15 9.65 -5.28
N SER A 276 -9.23 9.59 -6.06
CA SER A 276 -9.80 10.78 -6.71
C SER A 276 -10.32 11.78 -5.68
N ALA A 277 -11.01 11.29 -4.65
CA ALA A 277 -11.51 12.11 -3.55
C ALA A 277 -10.37 12.74 -2.74
N LEU A 278 -9.34 11.95 -2.39
CA LEU A 278 -8.14 12.45 -1.71
C LEU A 278 -7.43 13.53 -2.54
N LYS A 279 -7.25 13.28 -3.85
CA LYS A 279 -6.63 14.22 -4.79
C LYS A 279 -7.41 15.53 -4.86
N SER A 280 -8.73 15.47 -5.05
CA SER A 280 -9.59 16.65 -5.15
C SER A 280 -9.58 17.48 -3.86
N LEU A 281 -9.74 16.81 -2.71
CA LEU A 281 -9.88 17.46 -1.41
C LEU A 281 -8.60 18.20 -0.96
N LEU A 282 -7.43 17.67 -1.31
CA LEU A 282 -6.14 18.12 -0.77
C LEU A 282 -5.17 18.59 -1.85
N ASN A 283 -5.67 18.80 -3.08
CA ASN A 283 -4.89 19.20 -4.24
C ASN A 283 -3.68 18.28 -4.48
N ASP A 284 -3.95 16.99 -4.69
CA ASP A 284 -2.97 15.91 -4.93
C ASP A 284 -1.86 15.83 -3.87
N PRO A 285 -2.19 15.41 -2.64
CA PRO A 285 -1.22 15.33 -1.55
C PRO A 285 -0.28 14.12 -1.74
N PRO A 286 0.95 14.18 -1.21
CA PRO A 286 1.80 13.00 -1.14
C PRO A 286 1.16 11.95 -0.21
N TYR A 287 1.34 10.67 -0.53
CA TYR A 287 0.83 9.56 0.28
C TYR A 287 1.68 8.30 0.11
N ASN A 288 1.58 7.41 1.09
CA ASN A 288 1.98 6.02 0.94
C ASN A 288 0.75 5.13 1.00
N TYR A 289 0.81 3.94 0.41
CA TYR A 289 -0.10 2.85 0.79
C TYR A 289 0.64 1.52 0.82
N GLY A 290 0.09 0.55 1.54
CA GLY A 290 0.62 -0.81 1.61
C GLY A 290 -0.48 -1.84 1.82
N PHE A 291 -0.33 -3.00 1.18
CA PHE A 291 -1.18 -4.15 1.44
C PHE A 291 -0.69 -4.92 2.67
N HIS A 292 -1.61 -5.21 3.58
CA HIS A 292 -1.43 -6.07 4.75
C HIS A 292 -2.10 -7.40 4.42
N LEU A 293 -1.32 -8.49 4.42
CA LEU A 293 -1.77 -9.82 3.98
C LEU A 293 -0.96 -10.91 4.69
N SER A 294 -1.42 -12.15 4.62
CA SER A 294 -0.68 -13.32 5.09
C SER A 294 -0.55 -14.36 3.99
N LEU A 295 0.61 -15.03 3.91
CA LEU A 295 0.83 -16.17 3.01
C LEU A 295 0.66 -17.53 3.70
N ASP A 296 0.47 -17.54 5.03
CA ASP A 296 0.28 -18.77 5.79
C ASP A 296 -1.20 -19.15 5.84
N GLU A 297 -1.55 -20.28 5.23
CA GLU A 297 -2.91 -20.83 5.21
C GLU A 297 -3.50 -21.06 6.61
N LYS A 298 -2.67 -21.22 7.66
CA LYS A 298 -3.15 -21.32 9.04
C LYS A 298 -3.88 -20.06 9.51
N THR A 299 -3.56 -18.91 8.92
CA THR A 299 -4.14 -17.60 9.25
C THR A 299 -5.50 -17.38 8.59
N ARG A 300 -5.92 -18.28 7.69
CA ARG A 300 -7.16 -18.20 6.90
C ARG A 300 -8.41 -17.91 7.73
N GLN A 301 -8.48 -18.39 8.96
CA GLN A 301 -9.67 -18.25 9.80
C GLN A 301 -9.73 -16.90 10.54
N TYR A 302 -8.58 -16.31 10.88
CA TYR A 302 -8.51 -15.20 11.81
C TYR A 302 -7.95 -13.90 11.23
N TYR A 303 -7.18 -13.96 10.14
CA TYR A 303 -6.60 -12.78 9.52
C TYR A 303 -7.40 -12.32 8.29
N HIS A 304 -7.40 -11.01 8.04
CA HIS A 304 -8.15 -10.38 6.97
C HIS A 304 -7.27 -9.35 6.26
N TRP A 305 -6.94 -9.61 5.00
CA TRP A 305 -6.10 -8.69 4.24
C TRP A 305 -6.79 -7.35 4.04
N HIS A 306 -6.00 -6.29 3.97
CA HIS A 306 -6.49 -4.94 3.73
C HIS A 306 -5.42 -4.06 3.11
N LEU A 307 -5.83 -2.89 2.64
CA LEU A 307 -4.93 -1.84 2.18
C LEU A 307 -5.04 -0.66 3.14
N GLU A 308 -3.90 -0.21 3.66
CA GLU A 308 -3.82 1.02 4.44
C GLU A 308 -3.23 2.16 3.59
N VAL A 309 -3.83 3.35 3.66
CA VAL A 309 -3.36 4.56 2.95
C VAL A 309 -2.98 5.65 3.95
N TYR A 310 -1.77 6.18 3.82
CA TYR A 310 -1.16 7.13 4.74
C TYR A 310 -0.81 8.46 4.04
N PRO A 311 -1.73 9.43 3.99
CA PRO A 311 -1.41 10.76 3.46
C PRO A 311 -0.33 11.46 4.29
N LYS A 312 0.67 12.03 3.62
CA LYS A 312 1.82 12.72 4.25
C LYS A 312 1.52 14.20 4.44
N LEU A 313 0.60 14.50 5.36
CA LEU A 313 0.17 15.86 5.71
C LEU A 313 0.87 16.43 6.95
N ALA A 314 1.59 15.60 7.69
CA ALA A 314 2.35 15.98 8.86
C ALA A 314 3.73 15.29 8.85
N ILE A 315 4.71 15.94 9.48
CA ILE A 315 6.05 15.39 9.66
C ILE A 315 6.14 14.84 11.08
N TRP A 316 6.36 13.53 11.21
CA TRP A 316 6.67 12.92 12.51
C TRP A 316 8.00 13.43 13.03
N ALA A 317 7.99 13.93 14.26
CA ALA A 317 9.12 14.58 14.89
C ALA A 317 9.63 13.75 16.07
N GLY A 318 10.37 14.39 16.99
CA GLY A 318 11.02 13.71 18.09
C GLY A 318 10.07 12.86 18.94
N PHE A 319 8.86 13.37 19.24
CA PHE A 319 7.89 12.65 20.06
C PHE A 319 7.39 11.37 19.40
N GLU A 320 6.92 11.46 18.16
CA GLU A 320 6.39 10.29 17.44
C GLU A 320 7.50 9.26 17.18
N LYS A 321 8.69 9.72 16.76
CA LYS A 321 9.83 8.85 16.48
C LYS A 321 10.41 8.17 17.72
N SER A 322 10.39 8.82 18.89
CA SER A 322 11.00 8.27 20.11
C SER A 322 10.05 7.43 20.97
N THR A 323 8.74 7.62 20.83
CA THR A 323 7.75 6.97 21.73
C THR A 323 6.86 5.95 21.03
N GLY A 324 6.69 6.04 19.70
CA GLY A 324 5.67 5.27 18.99
C GLY A 324 4.23 5.75 19.25
N ILE A 325 4.05 6.87 19.97
CA ILE A 325 2.76 7.55 20.11
C ILE A 325 2.65 8.62 19.02
N TYR A 326 1.56 8.57 18.25
CA TYR A 326 1.36 9.49 17.13
C TYR A 326 0.45 10.66 17.52
N ILE A 327 0.61 11.79 16.84
CA ILE A 327 -0.28 12.95 16.99
C ILE A 327 -0.98 13.19 15.65
N ASN A 328 -2.31 13.10 15.66
CA ASN A 328 -3.14 13.41 14.51
C ASN A 328 -3.91 14.71 14.74
N THR A 329 -3.78 15.65 13.80
CA THR A 329 -4.45 16.96 13.87
C THR A 329 -5.83 16.98 13.20
N VAL A 330 -6.25 15.87 12.60
CA VAL A 330 -7.59 15.70 12.00
C VAL A 330 -8.23 14.48 12.64
N SER A 331 -9.41 14.64 13.24
CA SER A 331 -10.12 13.49 13.79
C SER A 331 -10.53 12.53 12.67
N PRO A 332 -10.50 11.20 12.89
CA PRO A 332 -10.95 10.22 11.90
C PRO A 332 -12.38 10.47 11.40
N GLU A 333 -13.26 10.97 12.27
CA GLU A 333 -14.65 11.31 11.92
C GLU A 333 -14.71 12.45 10.89
N ASN A 334 -13.93 13.52 11.10
CA ASN A 334 -13.88 14.66 10.17
C ASN A 334 -13.18 14.29 8.85
N ALA A 335 -12.13 13.45 8.92
CA ALA A 335 -11.46 12.92 7.75
C ALA A 335 -12.43 12.12 6.87
N ALA A 336 -13.19 11.21 7.49
CA ALA A 336 -14.18 10.40 6.79
C ALA A 336 -15.31 11.25 6.21
N GLU A 337 -15.82 12.23 6.96
CA GLU A 337 -16.84 13.16 6.46
C GLU A 337 -16.36 13.95 5.24
N SER A 338 -15.12 14.45 5.29
CA SER A 338 -14.55 15.24 4.19
C SER A 338 -14.35 14.39 2.94
N LEU A 339 -13.84 13.16 3.09
CA LEU A 339 -13.69 12.21 1.98
C LEU A 339 -15.05 11.80 1.40
N ARG A 340 -16.07 11.54 2.24
CA ARG A 340 -17.44 11.26 1.79
C ARG A 340 -17.99 12.38 0.90
N LYS A 341 -17.84 13.63 1.35
CA LYS A 341 -18.30 14.81 0.58
C LYS A 341 -17.55 14.94 -0.75
N ALA A 342 -16.26 14.63 -0.78
CA ALA A 342 -15.47 14.69 -2.01
C ALA A 342 -15.79 13.57 -3.01
N ILE A 343 -16.34 12.43 -2.57
CA ILE A 343 -16.79 11.33 -3.43
C ILE A 343 -18.14 11.65 -4.10
N SER A 344 -19.03 12.30 -3.36
CA SER A 344 -20.37 12.72 -3.81
C SER A 344 -20.47 14.26 -3.79
N PRO A 345 -19.71 14.96 -4.66
CA PRO A 345 -19.58 16.42 -4.63
C PRO A 345 -20.87 17.19 -4.92
#